data_AF-A0A443QB52-F1
#
_entry.id   AF-A0A443QB52-F1
#
_cell.length_a   1.000
_cell.length_b   1.000
_cell.length_c   1.000
_cell.angle_alpha   90.00
_cell.angle_beta   90.00
_cell.angle_gamma   90.00
#
_symmetry.space_group_name_H-M   'P 1'
#
loop_
_entity.id
_entity.type
_entity.pdbx_description
1 polymer ?
#
loop_
_entity_poly.entity_id
_entity_poly.type
_entity_poly.pdbx_seq_one_letter_code
_entity_poly.pdbx_strand_id
1 'polypeptide(L)'
;APGLFTLLLCVVYAMLRRGTSPARNPLSGNEVYVLAARYILTNTLEQYVLHLVSQLVLAAYVDALTLIKVVPLLAVFFLFGRITFILGYPLQRGFGWFVTLFPNIATV
;
A
#
# COMPACT_ATOMS: atom_id res chain seq x y z
N ALA A 1 -12.18 1.44 5.47
CA ALA A 1 -11.31 2.42 4.77
C ALA A 1 -10.61 1.74 3.60
N PRO A 2 -10.53 2.36 2.41
CA PRO A 2 -9.92 1.77 1.20
C PRO A 2 -8.47 1.30 1.41
N GLY A 3 -7.68 2.03 2.19
CA GLY A 3 -6.30 1.63 2.52
C GLY A 3 -6.19 0.29 3.24
N LEU A 4 -7.02 0.07 4.27
CA LEU A 4 -7.05 -1.21 4.99
C LEU A 4 -7.45 -2.37 4.06
N PHE A 5 -8.44 -2.14 3.19
CA PHE A 5 -8.85 -3.13 2.20
C PHE A 5 -7.70 -3.54 1.27
N THR A 6 -6.94 -2.58 0.74
CA THR A 6 -5.77 -2.88 -0.09
C THR A 6 -4.67 -3.64 0.64
N LEU A 7 -4.46 -3.34 1.92
CA LEU A 7 -3.48 -4.05 2.75
C LEU A 7 -3.90 -5.52 2.95
N LEU A 8 -5.17 -5.76 3.29
CA LEU A 8 -5.71 -7.11 3.45
C LEU A 8 -5.61 -7.92 2.15
N LEU A 9 -5.89 -7.30 0.99
CA LEU A 9 -5.68 -7.95 -0.30
C LEU A 9 -4.21 -8.34 -0.54
N CYS A 10 -3.26 -7.48 -0.17
CA CYS A 10 -1.83 -7.79 -0.29
C CYS A 10 -1.42 -8.94 0.65
N VAL A 11 -2.00 -9.01 1.85
CA VAL A 11 -1.79 -10.12 2.79
C VAL A 11 -2.30 -11.43 2.19
N VAL A 12 -3.55 -11.44 1.70
CA VAL A 12 -4.14 -12.61 1.05
C VAL A 12 -3.30 -13.03 -0.17
N TYR A 13 -2.87 -12.07 -1.00
CA TYR A 13 -1.99 -12.34 -2.14
C TYR A 13 -0.67 -13.00 -1.71
N ALA A 14 -0.01 -12.48 -0.68
CA ALA A 14 1.23 -13.07 -0.16
C ALA A 14 1.00 -14.48 0.42
N MET A 15 -0.13 -14.71 1.11
CA MET A 15 -0.51 -16.03 1.63
C MET A 15 -0.76 -17.02 0.49
N LEU A 16 -1.52 -16.63 -0.54
CA LEU A 16 -1.79 -17.46 -1.71
C LEU A 16 -0.49 -17.81 -2.44
N ARG A 17 0.40 -16.84 -2.66
CA ARG A 17 1.71 -17.08 -3.29
C ARG A 17 2.56 -18.06 -2.49
N ARG A 18 2.50 -18.04 -1.15
CA ARG A 18 3.17 -19.05 -0.31
C ARG A 18 2.49 -20.41 -0.33
N GLY A 19 1.16 -20.45 -0.43
CA GLY A 19 0.38 -21.70 -0.45
C GLY A 19 0.49 -22.46 -1.77
N THR A 20 0.64 -21.75 -2.90
CA THR A 20 0.72 -22.34 -4.25
C THR A 20 2.14 -22.54 -4.76
N SER A 21 3.15 -21.94 -4.12
CA SER A 21 4.56 -22.07 -4.50
C SER A 21 5.27 -23.13 -3.64
N PRO A 22 6.34 -23.77 -4.15
CA PRO A 22 7.18 -24.69 -3.37
C PRO A 22 7.93 -24.02 -2.20
N ALA A 23 7.86 -22.69 -2.11
CA ALA A 23 8.43 -21.84 -1.06
C ALA A 23 7.62 -21.86 0.27
N ARG A 24 6.96 -22.99 0.59
CA ARG A 24 6.20 -23.13 1.83
C ARG A 24 7.15 -23.23 3.03
N ASN A 25 8.28 -23.93 2.85
CA ASN A 25 9.37 -23.94 3.81
C ASN A 25 10.33 -22.77 3.51
N PRO A 26 10.54 -21.82 4.43
CA PRO A 26 11.44 -20.69 4.24
C PRO A 26 12.92 -21.09 4.03
N LEU A 27 13.32 -22.30 4.41
CA LEU A 27 14.70 -22.81 4.26
C LEU A 27 14.93 -23.58 2.95
N SER A 28 13.90 -23.71 2.10
CA SER A 28 13.98 -24.50 0.86
C SER A 28 14.78 -23.85 -0.28
N GLY A 29 15.28 -22.63 -0.11
CA GLY A 29 15.97 -21.87 -1.16
C GLY A 29 15.04 -21.33 -2.27
N ASN A 30 13.75 -21.67 -2.25
CA ASN A 30 12.77 -21.28 -3.27
C ASN A 30 12.12 -19.90 -3.03
N GLU A 31 12.77 -19.01 -2.29
CA GLU A 31 12.19 -17.70 -1.90
C GLU A 31 11.87 -16.78 -3.08
N VAL A 32 12.54 -16.99 -4.22
CA VAL A 32 12.40 -16.20 -5.45
C VAL A 32 10.93 -16.05 -5.87
N TYR A 33 10.11 -17.09 -5.69
CA TYR A 33 8.68 -17.08 -6.07
C TYR A 33 7.79 -16.20 -5.18
N VAL A 34 8.24 -15.93 -3.96
CA VAL A 34 7.49 -15.17 -2.93
C VAL A 34 8.09 -13.77 -2.74
N LEU A 35 9.33 -13.56 -3.17
CA LEU A 35 10.10 -12.33 -2.97
C LEU A 35 9.32 -11.07 -3.42
N ALA A 36 8.74 -11.10 -4.62
CA ALA A 36 7.95 -10.00 -5.14
C ALA A 36 6.71 -9.70 -4.26
N ALA A 37 5.98 -10.74 -3.86
CA ALA A 37 4.79 -10.59 -3.02
C ALA A 37 5.14 -10.06 -1.62
N ARG A 38 6.28 -10.49 -1.06
CA ARG A 38 6.82 -9.99 0.21
C ARG A 38 7.12 -8.49 0.10
N TYR A 39 7.86 -8.06 -0.92
CA TYR A 39 8.21 -6.65 -1.07
C TYR A 39 7.00 -5.76 -1.33
N ILE A 40 6.02 -6.24 -2.11
CA ILE A 40 4.76 -5.52 -2.33
C ILE A 40 4.00 -5.33 -1.02
N LEU A 41 3.90 -6.38 -0.20
CA LEU A 41 3.23 -6.31 1.09
C LEU A 41 3.95 -5.36 2.05
N THR A 42 5.27 -5.47 2.19
CA THR A 42 6.07 -4.61 3.08
C THR A 42 5.92 -3.14 2.69
N ASN A 43 6.07 -2.81 1.40
CA ASN A 43 5.94 -1.42 0.94
C ASN A 43 4.51 -0.88 1.14
N THR A 44 3.50 -1.71 0.89
CA THR A 44 2.10 -1.33 1.09
C THR A 44 1.80 -1.07 2.56
N LEU A 45 2.37 -1.86 3.48
CA LEU A 45 2.23 -1.67 4.92
C LEU A 45 2.88 -0.36 5.38
N GLU A 46 4.13 -0.11 4.99
CA GLU A 46 4.84 1.13 5.33
C GLU A 46 4.05 2.36 4.89
N GLN A 47 3.55 2.34 3.65
CA GLN A 47 2.80 3.44 3.10
C GLN A 47 1.40 3.60 3.70
N TYR A 48 0.77 2.50 4.11
CA TYR A 48 -0.50 2.56 4.85
C TYR A 48 -0.31 3.22 6.21
N VAL A 49 0.77 2.90 6.93
CA VAL A 49 1.09 3.54 8.21
C VAL A 49 1.31 5.05 8.02
N LEU A 50 2.09 5.45 7.01
CA LEU A 50 2.30 6.87 6.69
C LEU A 50 0.98 7.57 6.35
N HIS A 51 0.12 6.93 5.56
CA HIS A 51 -1.19 7.47 5.20
C HIS A 51 -2.10 7.64 6.41
N LEU A 52 -2.12 6.66 7.32
CA LEU A 52 -2.90 6.72 8.54
C LEU A 52 -2.44 7.88 9.44
N VAL A 53 -1.14 8.01 9.66
CA VAL A 53 -0.58 9.11 10.46
C VAL A 53 -0.88 10.46 9.82
N SER A 54 -0.73 10.58 8.50
CA SER A 54 -1.00 11.83 7.78
C SER A 54 -2.49 12.23 7.88
N GLN A 55 -3.41 11.27 7.79
CA GLN A 55 -4.84 11.54 7.98
C GLN A 55 -5.18 11.98 9.41
N LEU A 56 -4.50 11.45 10.42
CA LEU A 56 -4.67 11.87 11.82
C LEU A 56 -4.16 13.30 12.04
N VAL A 57 -3.01 13.64 11.46
CA VAL A 57 -2.47 15.02 11.48
C VAL A 57 -3.46 15.96 10.81
N LEU A 58 -3.92 15.63 9.60
CA LEU A 58 -4.90 16.45 8.88
C LEU A 58 -6.19 16.65 9.68
N ALA A 59 -6.69 15.60 10.34
CA ALA A 59 -7.88 15.68 11.18
C ALA A 59 -7.70 16.57 12.43
N ALA A 60 -6.48 16.75 12.91
CA ALA A 60 -6.18 17.60 14.07
C ALA A 60 -6.12 19.09 13.71
N TYR A 61 -5.72 19.43 12.49
CA TYR A 61 -5.44 20.82 12.08
C TYR A 61 -6.47 21.44 11.12
N VAL A 62 -7.36 20.65 10.52
CA VAL A 62 -8.29 21.11 9.48
C VAL A 62 -9.75 21.07 9.93
N ASP A 63 -10.53 22.08 9.53
CA ASP A 63 -11.97 22.13 9.77
C ASP A 63 -12.72 20.92 9.20
N ALA A 64 -13.74 20.47 9.93
CA ALA A 64 -14.53 19.29 9.59
C ALA A 64 -15.11 19.31 8.16
N LEU A 65 -15.49 20.49 7.66
CA LEU A 65 -16.09 20.65 6.33
C LEU A 65 -15.08 20.37 5.20
N THR A 66 -13.82 20.73 5.42
CA THR A 66 -12.72 20.49 4.46
C THR A 66 -12.23 19.05 4.59
N LEU A 67 -12.16 18.50 5.82
CA LEU A 67 -11.78 17.13 6.09
C LEU A 67 -12.69 16.11 5.34
N ILE A 68 -14.01 16.32 5.38
CA ILE A 68 -14.99 15.43 4.72
C ILE A 68 -14.75 15.35 3.19
N LYS A 69 -14.23 16.41 2.58
CA LYS A 69 -13.95 16.44 1.12
C LYS A 69 -12.58 15.84 0.79
N VAL A 70 -11.58 16.11 1.62
CA VAL A 70 -10.18 15.76 1.34
C VAL A 70 -9.90 14.28 1.64
N VAL A 71 -10.45 13.72 2.73
CA VAL A 71 -10.19 12.33 3.14
C VAL A 71 -10.59 11.31 2.05
N PRO A 72 -11.77 11.38 1.42
CA PRO A 72 -12.13 10.49 0.31
C PRO A 72 -11.19 10.63 -0.89
N LEU A 73 -10.78 11.85 -1.23
CA LEU A 73 -9.87 12.11 -2.35
C LEU A 73 -8.51 11.45 -2.11
N LEU A 74 -7.94 11.64 -0.91
CA LEU A 74 -6.68 11.00 -0.49
C LEU A 74 -6.77 9.47 -0.53
N ALA A 75 -7.92 8.91 -0.13
CA ALA A 75 -8.15 7.46 -0.19
C ALA A 75 -8.20 6.93 -1.63
N VAL A 76 -8.74 7.70 -2.58
CA VAL A 76 -8.73 7.34 -4.02
C VAL A 76 -7.32 7.37 -4.58
N PHE A 77 -6.53 8.41 -4.29
CA PHE A 77 -5.13 8.47 -4.70
C PHE A 77 -4.31 7.32 -4.11
N PHE A 78 -4.55 6.98 -2.84
CA PHE A 78 -3.90 5.84 -2.20
C PHE A 78 -4.24 4.52 -2.91
N LEU A 79 -5.52 4.27 -3.20
CA LEU A 79 -5.98 3.07 -3.89
C LEU A 79 -5.38 2.98 -5.31
N PHE A 80 -5.45 4.07 -6.08
CA PHE A 80 -4.94 4.11 -7.44
C PHE A 80 -3.41 3.94 -7.49
N GLY A 81 -2.68 4.59 -6.59
CA GLY A 81 -1.24 4.41 -6.45
C GLY A 81 -0.86 2.97 -6.11
N ARG A 82 -1.65 2.27 -5.27
CA ARG A 82 -1.39 0.85 -4.97
C ARG A 82 -1.68 -0.07 -6.14
N ILE A 83 -2.77 0.14 -6.87
CA ILE A 83 -3.07 -0.66 -8.08
C ILE A 83 -1.94 -0.52 -9.10
N THR A 84 -1.52 0.71 -9.38
CA THR A 84 -0.43 0.98 -10.33
C THR A 84 0.93 0.48 -9.84
N PHE A 85 1.19 0.50 -8.53
CA PHE A 85 2.39 -0.09 -7.94
C PHE A 85 2.44 -1.62 -8.11
N ILE A 86 1.33 -2.32 -7.87
CA ILE A 86 1.25 -3.77 -8.00
C ILE A 86 1.43 -4.19 -9.47
N LEU A 87 0.74 -3.51 -10.39
CA LEU A 87 0.84 -3.77 -11.83
C LEU A 87 2.23 -3.45 -12.39
N GLY A 88 2.87 -2.41 -11.89
CA GLY A 88 4.20 -1.98 -12.33
C GLY A 88 5.36 -2.76 -11.71
N TYR A 89 5.13 -3.63 -10.72
CA TYR A 89 6.21 -4.35 -10.06
C TYR A 89 6.78 -5.47 -10.95
N PRO A 90 8.12 -5.59 -11.15
CA PRO A 90 9.19 -4.82 -10.49
C PRO A 90 9.71 -3.59 -11.25
N LEU A 91 9.50 -3.48 -12.57
CA LEU A 91 10.21 -2.52 -13.44
C LEU A 91 9.68 -1.08 -13.40
N GLN A 92 8.37 -0.89 -13.25
CA GLN A 92 7.68 0.41 -13.28
C GLN A 92 7.04 0.79 -11.93
N ARG A 93 7.47 0.14 -10.85
CA ARG A 93 6.94 0.35 -9.48
C ARG A 93 7.04 1.79 -8.96
N GLY A 94 7.94 2.60 -9.51
CA GLY A 94 8.16 3.98 -9.08
C GLY A 94 6.92 4.86 -9.23
N PHE A 95 6.17 4.70 -10.33
CA PHE A 95 5.00 5.53 -10.60
C PHE A 95 3.96 5.42 -9.49
N GLY A 96 3.53 4.20 -9.16
CA GLY A 96 2.54 3.99 -8.10
C GLY A 96 3.04 4.43 -6.72
N TRP A 97 4.35 4.30 -6.46
CA TRP A 97 4.96 4.78 -5.22
C TRP A 97 4.88 6.31 -5.10
N PHE A 98 5.23 7.05 -6.16
CA PHE A 98 5.15 8.51 -6.18
C PHE A 98 3.71 9.01 -6.03
N VAL A 99 2.76 8.38 -6.73
CA VAL A 99 1.32 8.72 -6.65
C VAL A 99 0.78 8.56 -5.22
N THR A 100 1.33 7.63 -4.43
CA THR A 100 0.97 7.52 -3.01
C THR A 100 1.74 8.45 -2.08
N LEU A 101 2.97 8.82 -2.44
CA LEU A 101 3.83 9.64 -1.59
C LEU A 101 3.45 11.12 -1.64
N PHE A 102 3.25 11.70 -2.83
CA PHE A 102 2.97 13.13 -2.98
C PHE A 102 1.75 13.59 -2.18
N PRO A 103 0.60 12.88 -2.20
CA PRO A 103 -0.55 13.27 -1.40
C PRO A 103 -0.31 13.16 0.11
N ASN A 104 0.48 12.18 0.57
CA ASN A 104 0.81 12.05 1.99
C ASN A 104 1.71 13.21 2.47
N ILE A 105 2.72 13.60 1.67
CA ILE A 105 3.58 14.75 2.00
C ILE A 105 2.77 16.05 2.05
N ALA A 106 1.80 16.23 1.14
CA ALA A 106 0.97 17.43 1.14
C ALA A 106 0.03 17.57 2.36
N THR A 107 -0.14 16.50 3.15
CA THR A 107 -1.08 16.44 4.27
C THR A 107 -0.43 16.46 5.65
N VAL A 108 0.91 16.33 5.71
CA VAL A 108 1.73 16.48 6.93
C VAL A 108 2.20 17.92 7.03
#